data_AF-A0A2I9E309-F1
#
_entry.id   AF-A0A2I9E309-F1
#
_cell.length_a   1.000
_cell.length_b   1.000
_cell.length_c   1.000
_cell.angle_alpha   90.00
_cell.angle_beta   90.00
_cell.angle_gamma   90.00
#
_symmetry.space_group_name_H-M   'P 1'
#
loop_
_entity.id
_entity.type
_entity.pdbx_description
1 polymer ?
#
loop_
_entity_poly.entity_id
_entity_poly.type
_entity_poly.pdbx_seq_one_letter_code
_entity_poly.pdbx_strand_id
1 'polypeptide(L)'
;MTEAAELGHLDEHLLLSALNAYKKGDFSVRLPVTWTGVAGKIADSLNEVLENSERIAQDVARVGRIVGKEGKVTQRIPLGPTTGAWAELIEGVNELVDDLVWPTSEMTRVITAVANGDLSQRMALEVGGQAIHGQFLQTARTVNTMADQLNAFASEVTRVAREVGTEGKLGGQADVRGVGGTWKDLTDNVNSMASNLTNQVRNIAEVTTAVATGDLSKKITVDARGEILDLKNTINTMVDQLNSFAGEVTRVAREVGTEGRLGGQADVRGVGGTWKDLTDNVNGMASNLTNQVRNIADVTTAVANGDLSKKITVDARGEILDLKNTINTMVDQLNSFAGEVTRVAREVGTEGKLGG
;
A
#
# COMPACT_ATOMS: atom_id res chain seq x y z
N MET A 1 70.42 -70.47 -50.24
CA MET A 1 71.62 -69.62 -50.10
C MET A 1 71.60 -68.68 -51.29
N THR A 2 71.21 -67.41 -51.24
CA THR A 2 71.02 -66.44 -50.13
C THR A 2 70.15 -65.34 -50.78
N GLU A 3 68.83 -65.24 -50.55
CA GLU A 3 68.15 -64.55 -49.44
C GLU A 3 68.82 -63.23 -49.00
N ALA A 4 68.62 -62.19 -49.80
CA ALA A 4 68.72 -60.78 -49.42
C ALA A 4 67.93 -59.93 -50.43
N ALA A 5 66.60 -59.96 -50.36
CA ALA A 5 65.72 -59.15 -51.21
C ALA A 5 64.84 -58.23 -50.34
N GLU A 6 65.20 -56.95 -50.32
CA GLU A 6 64.33 -55.75 -50.18
C GLU A 6 63.31 -55.66 -49.04
N LEU A 7 63.67 -56.00 -47.80
CA LEU A 7 62.77 -55.86 -46.63
C LEU A 7 62.77 -54.47 -45.93
N GLY A 8 63.15 -53.39 -46.62
CA GLY A 8 63.31 -52.08 -45.95
C GLY A 8 63.27 -50.83 -46.83
N HIS A 9 62.67 -50.88 -48.02
CA HIS A 9 62.60 -49.71 -48.88
C HIS A 9 61.35 -48.86 -48.58
N LEU A 10 61.55 -47.54 -48.41
CA LEU A 10 60.48 -46.56 -48.26
C LEU A 10 59.70 -46.44 -49.58
N ASP A 11 58.36 -46.56 -49.56
CA ASP A 11 57.52 -46.22 -50.71
C ASP A 11 57.14 -44.73 -50.62
N GLU A 12 57.79 -43.92 -51.45
CA GLU A 12 57.57 -42.47 -51.49
C GLU A 12 56.17 -42.10 -51.98
N HIS A 13 55.55 -42.91 -52.84
CA HIS A 13 54.19 -42.64 -53.32
C HIS A 13 53.16 -42.85 -52.22
N LEU A 14 53.34 -43.92 -51.42
CA LEU A 14 52.46 -44.20 -50.29
C LEU A 14 52.63 -43.17 -49.18
N LEU A 15 53.87 -42.78 -48.86
CA LEU A 15 54.16 -41.69 -47.93
C LEU A 15 53.52 -40.37 -48.39
N LEU A 16 53.72 -40.00 -49.66
CA LEU A 16 53.12 -38.79 -50.23
C LEU A 16 51.59 -38.82 -50.20
N SER A 17 50.98 -39.99 -50.45
CA SER A 17 49.53 -40.17 -50.36
C SER A 17 49.02 -39.97 -48.92
N ALA A 18 49.70 -40.56 -47.93
CA ALA A 18 49.35 -40.39 -46.51
C ALA A 18 49.51 -38.94 -46.06
N LEU A 19 50.60 -38.26 -46.45
CA LEU A 19 50.80 -36.84 -46.17
C LEU A 19 49.74 -35.95 -46.86
N ASN A 20 49.31 -36.31 -48.07
CA ASN A 20 48.22 -35.61 -48.76
C ASN A 20 46.85 -35.83 -48.08
N ALA A 21 46.60 -37.02 -47.53
CA ALA A 21 45.41 -37.30 -46.74
C ALA A 21 45.41 -36.49 -45.44
N TYR A 22 46.53 -36.51 -44.71
CA TYR A 22 46.76 -35.69 -43.51
C TYR A 22 46.51 -34.20 -43.78
N LYS A 23 47.08 -33.68 -44.87
CA LYS A 23 46.90 -32.28 -45.30
C LYS A 23 45.43 -31.91 -45.55
N LYS A 24 44.59 -32.87 -45.94
CA LYS A 24 43.14 -32.68 -46.15
C LYS A 24 42.32 -32.91 -44.87
N GLY A 25 42.96 -33.24 -43.75
CA GLY A 25 42.28 -33.57 -42.49
C GLY A 25 41.72 -34.99 -42.44
N ASP A 26 42.10 -35.88 -43.37
CA ASP A 26 41.79 -37.30 -43.28
C ASP A 26 42.88 -37.99 -42.47
N PHE A 27 42.56 -38.27 -41.21
CA PHE A 27 43.47 -38.91 -40.27
C PHE A 27 43.33 -40.43 -40.24
N SER A 28 42.49 -41.05 -41.08
CA SER A 28 42.21 -42.50 -41.04
C SER A 28 43.25 -43.36 -41.78
N VAL A 29 44.05 -42.74 -42.65
CA VAL A 29 45.10 -43.43 -43.42
C VAL A 29 46.20 -43.94 -42.49
N ARG A 30 46.80 -45.09 -42.80
CA ARG A 30 47.94 -45.65 -42.05
C ARG A 30 49.02 -46.12 -43.02
N LEU A 31 50.29 -45.87 -42.69
CA LEU A 31 51.43 -46.46 -43.38
C LEU A 31 51.64 -47.92 -42.94
N PRO A 32 52.23 -48.78 -43.80
CA PRO A 32 52.42 -50.18 -43.49
C PRO A 32 53.39 -50.39 -42.31
N VAL A 33 52.94 -51.15 -41.31
CA VAL A 33 53.75 -51.56 -40.15
C VAL A 33 54.81 -52.63 -40.48
N THR A 34 54.78 -53.16 -41.70
CA THR A 34 55.73 -54.16 -42.19
C THR A 34 57.05 -53.55 -42.65
N TRP A 35 57.13 -52.22 -42.80
CA TRP A 35 58.37 -51.53 -43.11
C TRP A 35 59.35 -51.64 -41.95
N THR A 36 60.61 -51.92 -42.25
CA THR A 36 61.67 -52.05 -41.24
C THR A 36 62.72 -50.95 -41.39
N GLY A 37 63.62 -50.82 -40.41
CA GLY A 37 64.66 -49.79 -40.43
C GLY A 37 64.12 -48.37 -40.31
N VAL A 38 64.68 -47.42 -41.06
CA VAL A 38 64.25 -46.00 -41.02
C VAL A 38 62.85 -45.81 -41.61
N ALA A 39 62.50 -46.56 -42.66
CA ALA A 39 61.16 -46.52 -43.26
C ALA A 39 60.08 -46.96 -42.25
N GLY A 40 60.35 -48.01 -41.47
CA GLY A 40 59.49 -48.44 -40.36
C GLY A 40 59.31 -47.35 -39.30
N LYS A 41 60.42 -46.75 -38.84
CA LYS A 41 60.35 -45.63 -37.87
C LYS A 41 59.54 -44.44 -38.38
N ILE A 42 59.65 -44.12 -39.67
CA ILE A 42 58.84 -43.07 -40.32
C ILE A 42 57.36 -43.48 -40.32
N ALA A 43 57.04 -44.73 -40.67
CA ALA A 43 55.67 -45.25 -40.67
C ALA A 43 55.04 -45.19 -39.28
N ASP A 44 55.75 -45.68 -38.26
CA ASP A 44 55.29 -45.65 -36.87
C ASP A 44 55.06 -44.21 -36.39
N SER A 45 56.03 -43.33 -36.60
CA SER A 45 55.92 -41.92 -36.19
C SER A 45 54.78 -41.19 -36.90
N LEU A 46 54.58 -41.42 -38.20
CA LEU A 46 53.47 -40.80 -38.92
C LEU A 46 52.11 -41.35 -38.47
N ASN A 47 52.03 -42.67 -38.24
CA ASN A 47 50.82 -43.32 -37.73
C ASN A 47 50.44 -42.79 -36.34
N GLU A 48 51.40 -42.57 -35.44
CA GLU A 48 51.17 -41.96 -34.13
C GLU A 48 50.66 -40.50 -34.26
N VAL A 49 51.24 -39.71 -35.18
CA VAL A 49 50.76 -38.34 -35.45
C VAL A 49 49.33 -38.34 -35.98
N LEU A 50 49.01 -39.27 -36.89
CA LEU A 50 47.67 -39.44 -37.46
C LEU A 50 46.67 -39.84 -36.37
N GLU A 51 46.99 -40.81 -35.54
CA GLU A 51 46.15 -41.25 -34.42
C GLU A 51 45.89 -40.14 -33.40
N ASN A 52 46.94 -39.40 -33.00
CA ASN A 52 46.78 -38.28 -32.08
C ASN A 52 45.94 -37.16 -32.69
N SER A 53 46.13 -36.84 -33.97
CA SER A 53 45.33 -35.82 -34.67
C SER A 53 43.86 -36.22 -34.80
N GLU A 54 43.60 -37.49 -35.11
CA GLU A 54 42.25 -38.07 -35.18
C GLU A 54 41.53 -37.95 -33.82
N ARG A 55 42.21 -38.37 -32.74
CA ARG A 55 41.66 -38.30 -31.38
C ARG A 55 41.32 -36.87 -30.98
N ILE A 56 42.24 -35.92 -31.16
CA ILE A 56 42.02 -34.51 -30.80
C ILE A 56 40.84 -33.95 -31.60
N ALA A 57 40.76 -34.20 -32.91
CA ALA A 57 39.65 -33.75 -33.73
C ALA A 57 38.29 -34.30 -33.25
N GLN A 58 38.23 -35.58 -32.89
CA GLN A 58 37.04 -36.20 -32.34
C GLN A 58 36.67 -35.64 -30.96
N ASP A 59 37.65 -35.44 -30.07
CA ASP A 59 37.43 -34.90 -28.73
C ASP A 59 36.94 -33.44 -28.79
N VAL A 60 37.55 -32.59 -29.63
CA VAL A 60 37.10 -31.20 -29.88
C VAL A 60 35.66 -31.18 -30.40
N ALA A 61 35.35 -32.01 -31.41
CA ALA A 61 34.00 -32.09 -31.97
C ALA A 61 32.97 -32.58 -30.94
N ARG A 62 33.36 -33.54 -30.09
CA ARG A 62 32.51 -34.05 -29.01
C ARG A 62 32.24 -32.95 -27.97
N VAL A 63 33.28 -32.30 -27.44
CA VAL A 63 33.14 -31.26 -26.41
C VAL A 63 32.37 -30.07 -26.96
N GLY A 64 32.63 -29.64 -28.20
CA GLY A 64 31.87 -28.57 -28.85
C GLY A 64 30.36 -28.88 -28.95
N ARG A 65 29.98 -30.13 -29.20
CA ARG A 65 28.56 -30.55 -29.17
C ARG A 65 28.00 -30.55 -27.75
N ILE A 66 28.71 -31.15 -26.80
CA ILE A 66 28.21 -31.35 -25.46
C ILE A 66 28.09 -30.02 -24.68
N VAL A 67 29.12 -29.18 -24.76
CA VAL A 67 29.11 -27.85 -24.11
C VAL A 67 28.19 -26.91 -24.88
N GLY A 68 28.37 -26.80 -26.20
CA GLY A 68 27.68 -25.79 -27.02
C GLY A 68 26.22 -26.09 -27.32
N LYS A 69 25.82 -27.36 -27.46
CA LYS A 69 24.43 -27.74 -27.81
C LYS A 69 23.66 -28.37 -26.66
N GLU A 70 24.31 -29.17 -25.82
CA GLU A 70 23.65 -29.85 -24.71
C GLU A 70 23.73 -29.05 -23.39
N GLY A 71 24.53 -27.97 -23.34
CA GLY A 71 24.68 -27.13 -22.15
C GLY A 71 25.41 -27.79 -20.98
N LYS A 72 26.10 -28.92 -21.21
CA LYS A 72 26.88 -29.60 -20.15
C LYS A 72 28.26 -28.95 -20.04
N VAL A 73 28.27 -27.78 -19.39
CA VAL A 73 29.40 -26.85 -19.31
C VAL A 73 30.63 -27.34 -18.53
N THR A 74 30.54 -28.48 -17.84
CA THR A 74 31.65 -29.08 -17.08
C THR A 74 32.54 -30.00 -17.91
N GLN A 75 32.18 -30.28 -19.16
CA GLN A 75 32.92 -31.20 -20.02
C GLN A 75 34.17 -30.55 -20.62
N ARG A 76 35.30 -31.27 -20.58
CA ARG A 76 36.61 -30.80 -21.05
C ARG A 76 37.24 -31.84 -21.99
N ILE A 77 38.14 -31.38 -22.86
CA ILE A 77 38.95 -32.26 -23.70
C ILE A 77 40.02 -32.90 -22.81
N PRO A 78 40.12 -34.24 -22.76
CA PRO A 78 41.14 -34.91 -21.97
C PRO A 78 42.52 -34.74 -22.61
N LEU A 79 43.51 -34.36 -21.79
CA LEU A 79 44.90 -34.19 -22.23
C LEU A 79 45.48 -35.49 -22.80
N GLY A 80 45.24 -36.62 -22.11
CA GLY A 80 45.72 -37.93 -22.52
C GLY A 80 47.26 -38.00 -22.58
N PRO A 81 47.86 -38.70 -23.56
CA PRO A 81 49.31 -38.79 -23.72
C PRO A 81 49.94 -37.58 -24.46
N THR A 82 49.15 -36.57 -24.78
CA THR A 82 49.58 -35.44 -25.62
C THR A 82 50.51 -34.50 -24.85
N THR A 83 51.56 -34.03 -25.53
CA THR A 83 52.58 -33.15 -24.96
C THR A 83 52.93 -32.00 -25.93
N GLY A 84 53.70 -31.02 -25.45
CA GLY A 84 54.13 -29.86 -26.26
C GLY A 84 52.98 -29.00 -26.77
N ALA A 85 53.11 -28.43 -27.96
CA ALA A 85 52.12 -27.51 -28.54
C ALA A 85 50.70 -28.12 -28.70
N TRP A 86 50.60 -29.45 -28.78
CA TRP A 86 49.29 -30.11 -28.81
C TRP A 86 48.60 -30.12 -27.45
N ALA A 87 49.37 -30.18 -26.36
CA ALA A 87 48.84 -30.03 -25.00
C ALA A 87 48.36 -28.59 -24.79
N GLU A 88 49.17 -27.60 -25.19
CA GLU A 88 48.81 -26.19 -25.16
C GLU A 88 47.52 -25.89 -25.96
N LEU A 89 47.31 -26.56 -27.10
CA LEU A 89 46.07 -26.44 -27.87
C LEU A 89 44.86 -26.95 -27.07
N ILE A 90 44.97 -28.13 -26.46
CA ILE A 90 43.88 -28.71 -25.64
C ILE A 90 43.58 -27.82 -24.45
N GLU A 91 44.62 -27.33 -23.76
CA GLU A 91 44.52 -26.41 -22.64
C GLU A 91 43.85 -25.11 -23.06
N GLY A 92 44.30 -24.48 -24.16
CA GLY A 92 43.68 -23.25 -24.68
C GLY A 92 42.21 -23.40 -25.07
N VAL A 93 41.79 -24.56 -25.60
CA VAL A 93 40.36 -24.83 -25.86
C VAL A 93 39.59 -24.99 -24.54
N ASN A 94 40.16 -25.68 -23.56
CA ASN A 94 39.54 -25.85 -22.25
C ASN A 94 39.43 -24.51 -21.50
N GLU A 95 40.47 -23.67 -21.53
CA GLU A 95 40.46 -22.31 -20.97
C GLU A 95 39.38 -21.45 -21.63
N LEU A 96 39.26 -21.49 -22.97
CA LEU A 96 38.16 -20.80 -23.65
C LEU A 96 36.78 -21.29 -23.19
N VAL A 97 36.63 -22.59 -22.94
CA VAL A 97 35.38 -23.12 -22.38
C VAL A 97 35.16 -22.58 -20.97
N ASP A 98 36.17 -22.58 -20.10
CA ASP A 98 36.08 -22.04 -18.74
C ASP A 98 35.70 -20.54 -18.73
N ASP A 99 36.36 -19.74 -19.56
CA ASP A 99 36.12 -18.29 -19.69
C ASP A 99 34.71 -17.95 -20.17
N LEU A 100 34.12 -18.79 -21.03
CA LEU A 100 32.75 -18.60 -21.52
C LEU A 100 31.69 -19.13 -20.55
N VAL A 101 32.02 -20.18 -19.78
CA VAL A 101 31.10 -20.85 -18.86
C VAL A 101 30.94 -20.07 -17.55
N TRP A 102 32.00 -19.44 -17.08
CA TRP A 102 31.96 -18.73 -15.80
C TRP A 102 30.89 -17.61 -15.76
N PRO A 103 30.82 -16.66 -16.74
CA PRO A 103 29.83 -15.57 -16.70
C PRO A 103 28.39 -16.05 -16.78
N THR A 104 28.13 -17.12 -17.53
CA THR A 104 26.78 -17.68 -17.71
C THR A 104 26.30 -18.39 -16.44
N SER A 105 27.19 -19.12 -15.77
CA SER A 105 26.91 -19.76 -14.48
C SER A 105 26.67 -18.72 -13.39
N GLU A 106 27.49 -17.67 -13.35
CA GLU A 106 27.38 -16.60 -12.36
C GLU A 106 26.11 -15.76 -12.57
N MET A 107 25.76 -15.45 -13.82
CA MET A 107 24.48 -14.82 -14.14
C MET A 107 23.30 -15.68 -13.65
N THR A 108 23.33 -16.99 -13.93
CA THR A 108 22.27 -17.91 -13.51
C THR A 108 22.11 -17.92 -12.00
N ARG A 109 23.22 -17.90 -11.25
CA ARG A 109 23.22 -17.81 -9.78
C ARG A 109 22.52 -16.54 -9.28
N VAL A 110 22.87 -15.39 -9.84
CA VAL A 110 22.29 -14.09 -9.42
C VAL A 110 20.82 -13.99 -9.79
N ILE A 111 20.44 -14.37 -11.02
CA ILE A 111 19.03 -14.37 -11.45
C ILE A 111 18.19 -15.31 -10.56
N THR A 112 18.72 -16.48 -10.22
CA THR A 112 18.03 -17.43 -9.33
C THR A 112 17.85 -16.83 -7.93
N ALA A 113 18.87 -16.14 -7.40
CA ALA A 113 18.77 -15.48 -6.11
C ALA A 113 17.73 -14.35 -6.11
N VAL A 114 17.76 -13.49 -7.14
CA VAL A 114 16.78 -12.42 -7.34
C VAL A 114 15.36 -12.97 -7.45
N ALA A 115 15.17 -14.05 -8.20
CA ALA A 115 13.87 -14.73 -8.33
C ALA A 115 13.36 -15.30 -7.00
N ASN A 116 14.27 -15.70 -6.10
CA ASN A 116 13.96 -16.14 -4.74
C ASN A 116 13.84 -14.99 -3.73
N GLY A 117 13.94 -13.73 -4.18
CA GLY A 117 13.81 -12.54 -3.35
C GLY A 117 15.09 -12.03 -2.69
N ASP A 118 16.25 -12.67 -2.94
CA ASP A 118 17.54 -12.14 -2.49
C ASP A 118 18.09 -11.12 -3.50
N LEU A 119 17.69 -9.87 -3.30
CA LEU A 119 18.10 -8.72 -4.11
C LEU A 119 19.47 -8.16 -3.71
N SER A 120 20.19 -8.81 -2.78
CA SER A 120 21.54 -8.41 -2.36
C SER A 120 22.65 -9.04 -3.21
N GLN A 121 22.34 -10.13 -3.93
CA GLN A 121 23.32 -10.80 -4.78
C GLN A 121 23.73 -9.95 -5.97
N ARG A 122 25.03 -9.99 -6.30
CA ARG A 122 25.63 -9.29 -7.43
C ARG A 122 26.51 -10.25 -8.22
N MET A 123 26.62 -10.01 -9.52
CA MET A 123 27.64 -10.63 -10.36
C MET A 123 29.00 -10.05 -9.96
N ALA A 124 29.98 -10.92 -9.79
CA ALA A 124 31.37 -10.50 -9.60
C ALA A 124 31.88 -9.73 -10.83
N LEU A 125 32.71 -8.71 -10.59
CA LEU A 125 33.36 -7.91 -11.64
C LEU A 125 34.82 -8.35 -11.87
N GLU A 126 35.30 -9.29 -11.07
CA GLU A 126 36.65 -9.85 -11.11
C GLU A 126 36.59 -11.36 -10.90
N VAL A 127 37.50 -12.09 -11.54
CA VAL A 127 37.63 -13.55 -11.45
C VAL A 127 39.11 -13.87 -11.29
N GLY A 128 39.48 -14.66 -10.26
CA GLY A 128 40.87 -15.04 -10.03
C GLY A 128 41.83 -13.85 -9.80
N GLY A 129 41.31 -12.70 -9.35
CA GLY A 129 42.09 -11.46 -9.16
C GLY A 129 42.27 -10.62 -10.43
N GLN A 130 41.64 -10.99 -11.54
CA GLN A 130 41.62 -10.21 -12.77
C GLN A 130 40.25 -9.61 -13.03
N ALA A 131 40.23 -8.33 -13.44
CA ALA A 131 39.00 -7.68 -13.84
C ALA A 131 38.40 -8.33 -15.09
N ILE A 132 37.08 -8.44 -15.12
CA ILE A 132 36.35 -8.84 -16.32
C ILE A 132 36.33 -7.66 -17.28
N HIS A 133 36.48 -7.94 -18.57
CA HIS A 133 36.53 -6.90 -19.61
C HIS A 133 35.46 -7.12 -20.69
N GLY A 134 35.29 -6.12 -21.55
CA GLY A 134 34.45 -6.21 -22.74
C GLY A 134 32.98 -6.52 -22.46
N GLN A 135 32.40 -7.43 -23.26
CA GLN A 135 30.97 -7.76 -23.21
C GLN A 135 30.57 -8.45 -21.89
N PHE A 136 31.46 -9.23 -21.27
CA PHE A 136 31.18 -9.86 -19.98
C PHE A 136 31.05 -8.82 -18.86
N LEU A 137 31.91 -7.80 -18.87
CA LEU A 137 31.80 -6.69 -17.92
C LEU A 137 30.49 -5.91 -18.11
N GLN A 138 30.11 -5.64 -19.37
CA GLN A 138 28.86 -4.95 -19.69
C GLN A 138 27.64 -5.75 -19.21
N THR A 139 27.65 -7.06 -19.43
CA THR A 139 26.62 -7.98 -18.95
C THR A 139 26.52 -7.97 -17.42
N ALA A 140 27.65 -8.13 -16.72
CA ALA A 140 27.71 -8.10 -15.26
C ALA A 140 27.17 -6.78 -14.69
N ARG A 141 27.56 -5.64 -15.28
CA ARG A 141 27.04 -4.32 -14.90
C ARG A 141 25.54 -4.18 -15.14
N THR A 142 25.02 -4.72 -16.25
CA THR A 142 23.60 -4.66 -16.58
C THR A 142 22.77 -5.47 -15.58
N VAL A 143 23.20 -6.70 -15.26
CA VAL A 143 22.56 -7.54 -14.24
C VAL A 143 22.62 -6.88 -12.86
N ASN A 144 23.76 -6.32 -12.48
CA ASN A 144 23.90 -5.61 -11.21
C ASN A 144 23.00 -4.36 -11.15
N THR A 145 22.92 -3.57 -12.21
CA THR A 145 22.02 -2.41 -12.29
C THR A 145 20.56 -2.82 -12.13
N MET A 146 20.15 -3.93 -12.75
CA MET A 146 18.79 -4.46 -12.62
C MET A 146 18.51 -4.93 -11.18
N ALA A 147 19.46 -5.63 -10.55
CA ALA A 147 19.35 -6.03 -9.15
C ALA A 147 19.30 -4.81 -8.20
N ASP A 148 20.08 -3.77 -8.47
CA ASP A 148 20.07 -2.52 -7.70
C ASP A 148 18.72 -1.80 -7.81
N GLN A 149 18.14 -1.70 -9.02
CA GLN A 149 16.83 -1.09 -9.24
C GLN A 149 15.72 -1.85 -8.51
N LEU A 150 15.72 -3.19 -8.59
CA LEU A 150 14.78 -4.04 -7.85
C LEU A 150 14.91 -3.84 -6.34
N ASN A 151 16.14 -3.85 -5.82
CA ASN A 151 16.41 -3.71 -4.40
C ASN A 151 15.97 -2.34 -3.87
N ALA A 152 16.27 -1.28 -4.62
CA ALA A 152 15.87 0.08 -4.28
C ALA A 152 14.33 0.22 -4.27
N PHE A 153 13.66 -0.29 -5.30
CA PHE A 153 12.20 -0.27 -5.37
C PHE A 153 11.55 -1.05 -4.22
N ALA A 154 12.01 -2.27 -3.95
CA ALA A 154 11.48 -3.11 -2.87
C ALA A 154 11.66 -2.45 -1.50
N SER A 155 12.84 -1.88 -1.25
CA SER A 155 13.12 -1.13 -0.01
C SER A 155 12.18 0.05 0.14
N GLU A 156 11.95 0.79 -0.94
CA GLU A 156 11.17 2.01 -0.92
C GLU A 156 9.67 1.75 -0.76
N VAL A 157 9.13 0.75 -1.45
CA VAL A 157 7.73 0.31 -1.26
C VAL A 157 7.52 -0.18 0.18
N THR A 158 8.47 -0.94 0.73
CA THR A 158 8.40 -1.41 2.12
C THR A 158 8.40 -0.24 3.09
N ARG A 159 9.25 0.78 2.86
CA ARG A 159 9.32 1.98 3.68
C ARG A 159 8.03 2.77 3.64
N VAL A 160 7.50 3.08 2.45
CA VAL A 160 6.24 3.84 2.29
C VAL A 160 5.06 3.09 2.89
N ALA A 161 4.96 1.77 2.68
CA ALA A 161 3.92 0.95 3.28
C ALA A 161 3.98 1.00 4.82
N ARG A 162 5.19 0.95 5.41
CA ARG A 162 5.37 1.08 6.85
C ARG A 162 5.00 2.47 7.35
N GLU A 163 5.49 3.53 6.71
CA GLU A 163 5.24 4.91 7.14
C GLU A 163 3.76 5.29 7.04
N VAL A 164 3.16 5.10 5.87
CA VAL A 164 1.78 5.52 5.60
C VAL A 164 0.77 4.53 6.18
N GLY A 165 1.02 3.23 6.03
CA GLY A 165 0.08 2.18 6.40
C GLY A 165 0.16 1.73 7.85
N THR A 166 1.34 1.75 8.48
CA THR A 166 1.52 1.25 9.86
C THR A 166 1.79 2.36 10.86
N GLU A 167 2.70 3.28 10.56
CA GLU A 167 3.10 4.36 11.48
C GLU A 167 2.14 5.56 11.43
N GLY A 168 1.26 5.64 10.42
CA GLY A 168 0.35 6.77 10.24
C GLY A 168 1.05 8.08 9.86
N LYS A 169 2.32 8.02 9.43
CA LYS A 169 3.08 9.17 8.90
C LYS A 169 2.60 9.48 7.48
N LEU A 170 1.53 10.25 7.42
CA LEU A 170 0.89 10.63 6.16
C LEU A 170 1.77 11.59 5.35
N GLY A 171 1.93 11.32 4.05
CA GLY A 171 2.74 12.11 3.12
C GLY A 171 4.05 11.43 2.67
N GLY A 172 4.33 10.22 3.17
CA GLY A 172 5.42 9.40 2.65
C GLY A 172 5.24 9.09 1.16
N GLN A 173 6.31 9.27 0.38
CA GLN A 173 6.36 8.98 -1.05
C GLN A 173 7.63 8.20 -1.35
N ALA A 174 7.53 7.30 -2.33
CA ALA A 174 8.61 6.54 -2.89
C ALA A 174 9.46 7.42 -3.82
N ASP A 175 10.76 7.51 -3.55
CA ASP A 175 11.79 8.08 -4.43
C ASP A 175 12.77 6.98 -4.85
N VAL A 176 12.60 6.48 -6.07
CA VAL A 176 13.52 5.50 -6.67
C VAL A 176 14.28 6.18 -7.80
N ARG A 177 15.58 6.43 -7.59
CA ARG A 177 16.41 7.14 -8.56
C ARG A 177 16.76 6.28 -9.77
N GLY A 178 16.84 6.91 -10.95
CA GLY A 178 17.33 6.26 -12.16
C GLY A 178 16.37 5.22 -12.76
N VAL A 179 15.09 5.25 -12.38
CA VAL A 179 14.06 4.39 -12.95
C VAL A 179 13.35 5.07 -14.13
N GLY A 180 13.08 4.29 -15.17
CA GLY A 180 12.31 4.69 -16.34
C GLY A 180 11.39 3.55 -16.79
N GLY A 181 10.47 3.85 -17.71
CA GLY A 181 9.47 2.88 -18.18
C GLY A 181 8.60 2.34 -17.04
N THR A 182 8.35 1.03 -17.04
CA THR A 182 7.47 0.36 -16.06
C THR A 182 7.85 0.62 -14.61
N TRP A 183 9.14 0.75 -14.29
CA TRP A 183 9.59 1.05 -12.94
C TRP A 183 9.10 2.41 -12.44
N LYS A 184 9.15 3.41 -13.33
CA LYS A 184 8.62 4.74 -13.02
C LYS A 184 7.11 4.70 -12.82
N ASP A 185 6.40 4.00 -13.70
CA ASP A 185 4.93 3.86 -13.60
C ASP A 185 4.52 3.20 -12.27
N LEU A 186 5.26 2.18 -11.82
CA LEU A 186 5.01 1.53 -10.53
C LEU A 186 5.26 2.48 -9.36
N THR A 187 6.37 3.23 -9.36
CA THR A 187 6.65 4.25 -8.34
C THR A 187 5.57 5.33 -8.30
N ASP A 188 5.15 5.83 -9.46
CA ASP A 188 4.12 6.88 -9.58
C ASP A 188 2.74 6.37 -9.09
N ASN A 189 2.42 5.09 -9.33
CA ASN A 189 1.20 4.46 -8.80
C ASN A 189 1.22 4.31 -7.27
N VAL A 190 2.34 3.87 -6.68
CA VAL A 190 2.51 3.79 -5.21
C VAL A 190 2.37 5.18 -4.58
N ASN A 191 2.98 6.19 -5.20
CA ASN A 191 2.88 7.58 -4.76
C ASN A 191 1.46 8.13 -4.86
N SER A 192 0.74 7.81 -5.92
CA SER A 192 -0.66 8.20 -6.09
C SER A 192 -1.55 7.59 -5.02
N MET A 193 -1.35 6.30 -4.72
CA MET A 193 -2.06 5.60 -3.65
C MET A 193 -1.77 6.24 -2.28
N ALA A 194 -0.49 6.45 -1.94
CA ALA A 194 -0.07 7.04 -0.68
C ALA A 194 -0.59 8.48 -0.51
N SER A 195 -0.56 9.29 -1.58
CA SER A 195 -1.06 10.67 -1.57
C SER A 195 -2.58 10.73 -1.39
N ASN A 196 -3.32 9.87 -2.10
CA ASN A 196 -4.78 9.80 -1.96
C ASN A 196 -5.19 9.44 -0.53
N LEU A 197 -4.62 8.38 0.04
CA LEU A 197 -4.91 7.98 1.42
C LEU A 197 -4.50 9.05 2.43
N THR A 198 -3.34 9.68 2.23
CA THR A 198 -2.87 10.80 3.04
C THR A 198 -3.86 11.95 3.07
N ASN A 199 -4.31 12.40 1.89
CA ASN A 199 -5.22 13.53 1.78
C ASN A 199 -6.59 13.19 2.38
N GLN A 200 -7.08 11.98 2.12
CA GLN A 200 -8.36 11.50 2.64
C GLN A 200 -8.37 11.45 4.17
N VAL A 201 -7.40 10.75 4.78
CA VAL A 201 -7.33 10.59 6.24
C VAL A 201 -7.06 11.92 6.92
N ARG A 202 -6.19 12.77 6.37
CA ARG A 202 -5.91 14.09 6.96
C ARG A 202 -7.13 15.01 6.95
N ASN A 203 -7.91 15.02 5.87
CA ASN A 203 -9.13 15.84 5.81
C ASN A 203 -10.23 15.31 6.76
N ILE A 204 -10.36 13.99 6.89
CA ILE A 204 -11.22 13.37 7.90
C ILE A 204 -10.81 13.83 9.31
N ALA A 205 -9.52 13.73 9.64
CA ALA A 205 -9.00 14.14 10.94
C ALA A 205 -9.22 15.64 11.23
N GLU A 206 -9.07 16.50 10.23
CA GLU A 206 -9.34 17.93 10.38
C GLU A 206 -10.82 18.19 10.72
N VAL A 207 -11.75 17.55 10.01
CA VAL A 207 -13.18 17.74 10.20
C VAL A 207 -13.64 17.17 11.54
N THR A 208 -13.16 15.98 11.94
CA THR A 208 -13.51 15.42 13.24
C THR A 208 -12.92 16.24 14.40
N THR A 209 -11.73 16.83 14.23
CA THR A 209 -11.16 17.78 15.19
C THR A 209 -12.00 19.06 15.27
N ALA A 210 -12.45 19.60 14.14
CA ALA A 210 -13.32 20.77 14.11
C ALA A 210 -14.63 20.51 14.86
N VAL A 211 -15.29 19.37 14.61
CA VAL A 211 -16.48 18.93 15.34
C VAL A 211 -16.21 18.83 16.84
N ALA A 212 -15.09 18.23 17.24
CA ALA A 212 -14.71 18.11 18.66
C ALA A 212 -14.49 19.47 19.35
N THR A 213 -14.12 20.50 18.59
CA THR A 213 -13.97 21.89 19.08
C THR A 213 -15.24 22.73 18.91
N GLY A 214 -16.33 22.14 18.40
CA GLY A 214 -17.62 22.81 18.19
C GLY A 214 -17.76 23.58 16.87
N ASP A 215 -16.77 23.51 15.99
CA ASP A 215 -16.87 24.05 14.63
C ASP A 215 -17.56 23.06 13.69
N LEU A 216 -18.86 23.25 13.52
CA LEU A 216 -19.72 22.43 12.66
C LEU A 216 -19.85 22.98 11.23
N SER A 217 -19.04 23.99 10.88
CA SER A 217 -19.04 24.56 9.53
C SER A 217 -18.18 23.76 8.53
N LYS A 218 -17.26 22.94 9.04
CA LYS A 218 -16.34 22.16 8.20
C LYS A 218 -16.96 20.85 7.72
N LYS A 219 -16.66 20.50 6.47
CA LYS A 219 -17.02 19.21 5.86
C LYS A 219 -15.82 18.56 5.19
N ILE A 220 -15.90 17.25 5.05
CA ILE A 220 -14.94 16.50 4.24
C ILE A 220 -15.26 16.80 2.77
N THR A 221 -14.29 17.35 2.05
CA THR A 221 -14.46 17.79 0.65
C THR A 221 -13.66 16.97 -0.33
N VAL A 222 -12.57 16.34 0.11
CA VAL A 222 -11.67 15.51 -0.70
C VAL A 222 -12.41 14.41 -1.48
N ASP A 223 -11.93 14.13 -2.68
CA ASP A 223 -12.47 13.07 -3.52
C ASP A 223 -12.22 11.70 -2.90
N ALA A 224 -13.26 10.89 -2.88
CA ALA A 224 -13.27 9.57 -2.27
C ALA A 224 -14.12 8.61 -3.10
N ARG A 225 -13.78 7.33 -3.05
CA ARG A 225 -14.52 6.24 -3.69
C ARG A 225 -14.56 5.04 -2.74
N GLY A 226 -15.51 4.13 -2.96
CA GLY A 226 -15.69 2.93 -2.14
C GLY A 226 -15.89 3.27 -0.67
N GLU A 227 -15.26 2.49 0.22
CA GLU A 227 -15.44 2.61 1.67
C GLU A 227 -15.08 4.00 2.23
N ILE A 228 -14.10 4.69 1.62
CA ILE A 228 -13.74 6.05 2.05
C ILE A 228 -14.84 7.06 1.69
N LEU A 229 -15.57 6.85 0.60
CA LEU A 229 -16.72 7.69 0.25
C LEU A 229 -17.87 7.49 1.25
N ASP A 230 -18.12 6.24 1.65
CA ASP A 230 -19.15 5.94 2.65
C ASP A 230 -18.79 6.56 4.01
N LEU A 231 -17.53 6.48 4.41
CA LEU A 231 -17.02 7.15 5.61
C LEU A 231 -17.18 8.68 5.52
N LYS A 232 -16.78 9.30 4.39
CA LYS A 232 -16.97 10.72 4.12
C LYS A 232 -18.44 11.13 4.27
N ASN A 233 -19.35 10.40 3.64
CA ASN A 233 -20.78 10.69 3.66
C ASN A 233 -21.38 10.53 5.07
N THR A 234 -20.96 9.50 5.79
CA THR A 234 -21.40 9.25 7.17
C THR A 234 -20.98 10.39 8.09
N ILE A 235 -19.71 10.80 8.03
CA ILE A 235 -19.21 11.92 8.85
C ILE A 235 -19.89 13.23 8.45
N ASN A 236 -20.01 13.54 7.17
CA ASN A 236 -20.68 14.76 6.72
C ASN A 236 -22.16 14.81 7.15
N THR A 237 -22.86 13.68 7.12
CA THR A 237 -24.25 13.59 7.61
C THR A 237 -24.32 13.82 9.12
N MET A 238 -23.37 13.29 9.89
CA MET A 238 -23.27 13.54 11.33
C MET A 238 -23.00 15.02 11.63
N VAL A 239 -22.12 15.69 10.87
CA VAL A 239 -21.90 17.13 10.97
C VAL A 239 -23.18 17.92 10.70
N ASP A 240 -23.93 17.55 9.65
CA ASP A 240 -25.19 18.21 9.30
C ASP A 240 -26.24 18.07 10.40
N GLN A 241 -26.38 16.88 10.97
CA GLN A 241 -27.31 16.60 12.07
C GLN A 241 -26.94 17.40 13.32
N LEU A 242 -25.65 17.44 13.68
CA LEU A 242 -25.14 18.24 14.80
C LEU A 242 -25.41 19.73 14.59
N ASN A 243 -25.13 20.24 13.40
CA ASN A 243 -25.29 21.66 13.09
C ASN A 243 -26.77 22.08 13.15
N SER A 244 -27.65 21.25 12.58
CA SER A 244 -29.10 21.47 12.65
C SER A 244 -29.61 21.44 14.09
N PHE A 245 -29.17 20.47 14.89
CA PHE A 245 -29.57 20.35 16.29
C PHE A 245 -29.09 21.55 17.12
N ALA A 246 -27.82 21.96 16.97
CA ALA A 246 -27.27 23.12 17.66
C ALA A 246 -28.03 24.41 17.31
N GLY A 247 -28.39 24.61 16.03
CA GLY A 247 -29.20 25.73 15.60
C GLY A 247 -30.60 25.74 16.23
N GLU A 248 -31.27 24.59 16.22
CA GLU A 248 -32.64 24.46 16.76
C GLU A 248 -32.71 24.63 18.27
N VAL A 249 -31.76 24.04 19.02
CA VAL A 249 -31.67 24.25 20.48
C VAL A 249 -31.43 25.71 20.79
N THR A 250 -30.49 26.36 20.08
CA THR A 250 -30.22 27.81 20.25
C THR A 250 -31.47 28.64 19.98
N ARG A 251 -32.21 28.32 18.92
CA ARG A 251 -33.42 29.03 18.53
C ARG A 251 -34.52 28.89 19.57
N VAL A 252 -34.83 27.66 20.01
CA VAL A 252 -35.87 27.38 21.01
C VAL A 252 -35.51 28.01 22.37
N ALA A 253 -34.25 27.92 22.79
CA ALA A 253 -33.79 28.54 24.03
C ALA A 253 -33.97 30.08 23.99
N ARG A 254 -33.68 30.72 22.85
CA ARG A 254 -33.92 32.16 22.66
C ARG A 254 -35.40 32.48 22.65
N GLU A 255 -36.20 31.80 21.83
CA GLU A 255 -37.64 32.09 21.69
C GLU A 255 -38.41 31.90 22.99
N VAL A 256 -38.27 30.74 23.63
CA VAL A 256 -39.05 30.39 24.82
C VAL A 256 -38.42 30.98 26.08
N GLY A 257 -37.10 30.95 26.21
CA GLY A 257 -36.40 31.36 27.42
C GLY A 257 -36.07 32.84 27.51
N THR A 258 -35.78 33.50 26.39
CA THR A 258 -35.33 34.92 26.39
C THR A 258 -36.41 35.86 25.87
N GLU A 259 -37.05 35.53 24.74
CA GLU A 259 -38.04 36.40 24.09
C GLU A 259 -39.46 36.21 24.62
N GLY A 260 -39.71 35.19 25.43
CA GLY A 260 -41.04 34.86 25.94
C GLY A 260 -42.04 34.47 24.85
N ARG A 261 -41.57 34.11 23.65
CA ARG A 261 -42.38 33.57 22.56
C ARG A 261 -42.71 32.11 22.83
N LEU A 262 -43.73 31.90 23.65
CA LEU A 262 -44.15 30.57 24.10
C LEU A 262 -44.78 29.75 22.95
N GLY A 263 -44.37 28.49 22.85
CA GLY A 263 -44.82 27.54 21.82
C GLY A 263 -43.75 27.14 20.80
N GLY A 264 -42.54 27.69 20.88
CA GLY A 264 -41.41 27.28 20.06
C GLY A 264 -41.01 25.83 20.33
N GLN A 265 -40.82 25.05 19.27
CA GLN A 265 -40.36 23.66 19.30
C GLN A 265 -39.23 23.46 18.30
N ALA A 266 -38.25 22.65 18.65
CA ALA A 266 -37.15 22.23 17.80
C ALA A 266 -37.67 21.22 16.76
N ASP A 267 -37.34 21.46 15.49
CA ASP A 267 -37.57 20.52 14.39
C ASP A 267 -36.23 20.17 13.72
N VAL A 268 -35.68 19.03 14.10
CA VAL A 268 -34.43 18.52 13.53
C VAL A 268 -34.76 17.36 12.59
N ARG A 269 -34.57 17.57 11.29
CA ARG A 269 -34.96 16.57 10.27
C ARG A 269 -33.94 15.42 10.20
N GLY A 270 -34.45 14.22 9.93
CA GLY A 270 -33.61 13.05 9.65
C GLY A 270 -32.84 12.51 10.86
N VAL A 271 -33.27 12.85 12.08
CA VAL A 271 -32.69 12.33 13.32
C VAL A 271 -33.44 11.09 13.83
N GLY A 272 -32.67 10.13 14.33
CA GLY A 272 -33.16 8.94 15.00
C GLY A 272 -32.29 8.60 16.22
N GLY A 273 -32.71 7.64 17.04
CA GLY A 273 -32.00 7.26 18.26
C GLY A 273 -31.81 8.44 19.22
N THR A 274 -30.63 8.56 19.81
CA THR A 274 -30.30 9.59 20.82
C THR A 274 -30.59 11.02 20.36
N TRP A 275 -30.41 11.33 19.07
CA TRP A 275 -30.70 12.66 18.53
C TRP A 275 -32.18 13.01 18.58
N LYS A 276 -33.03 12.03 18.31
CA LYS A 276 -34.48 12.19 18.44
C LYS A 276 -34.88 12.36 19.90
N ASP A 277 -34.32 11.53 20.79
CA ASP A 277 -34.61 11.63 22.22
C ASP A 277 -34.23 13.01 22.80
N LEU A 278 -33.08 13.56 22.40
CA LEU A 278 -32.67 14.91 22.81
C LEU A 278 -33.61 15.99 22.28
N THR A 279 -34.03 15.89 21.02
CA THR A 279 -34.98 16.84 20.41
C THR A 279 -36.33 16.79 21.12
N ASP A 280 -36.84 15.59 21.38
CA ASP A 280 -38.11 15.37 22.07
C ASP A 280 -38.05 15.89 23.53
N ASN A 281 -36.92 15.75 24.22
CA ASN A 281 -36.71 16.30 25.55
C ASN A 281 -36.71 17.84 25.58
N VAL A 282 -36.03 18.50 24.63
CA VAL A 282 -36.04 19.97 24.49
C VAL A 282 -37.47 20.46 24.22
N ASN A 283 -38.20 19.76 23.34
CA ASN A 283 -39.60 20.06 23.04
C ASN A 283 -40.52 19.85 24.25
N GLY A 284 -40.30 18.80 25.03
CA GLY A 284 -41.02 18.55 26.28
C GLY A 284 -40.82 19.68 27.29
N MET A 285 -39.58 20.12 27.48
CA MET A 285 -39.24 21.25 28.34
C MET A 285 -39.88 22.56 27.87
N ALA A 286 -39.76 22.89 26.58
CA ALA A 286 -40.34 24.10 26.00
C ALA A 286 -41.88 24.13 26.08
N SER A 287 -42.52 22.99 25.82
CA SER A 287 -43.98 22.83 25.91
C SER A 287 -44.47 22.98 27.36
N ASN A 288 -43.79 22.34 28.31
CA ASN A 288 -44.13 22.44 29.73
C ASN A 288 -44.05 23.89 30.22
N LEU A 289 -42.95 24.59 29.93
CA LEU A 289 -42.77 25.98 30.33
C LEU A 289 -43.81 26.90 29.65
N THR A 290 -44.09 26.67 28.36
CA THR A 290 -45.13 27.37 27.61
C THR A 290 -46.50 27.24 28.27
N ASN A 291 -46.92 26.02 28.58
CA ASN A 291 -48.23 25.77 29.17
C ASN A 291 -48.34 26.37 30.58
N GLN A 292 -47.27 26.24 31.37
CA GLN A 292 -47.21 26.77 32.73
C GLN A 292 -47.31 28.30 32.75
N VAL A 293 -46.47 28.99 31.98
CA VAL A 293 -46.43 30.46 31.97
C VAL A 293 -47.70 31.05 31.34
N ARG A 294 -48.24 30.45 30.27
CA ARG A 294 -49.47 30.95 29.62
C ARG A 294 -50.67 30.81 30.56
N ASN A 295 -50.81 29.70 31.29
CA ASN A 295 -51.90 29.53 32.26
C ASN A 295 -51.78 30.50 33.45
N ILE A 296 -50.56 30.77 33.92
CA ILE A 296 -50.31 31.80 34.94
C ILE A 296 -50.75 33.17 34.43
N ALA A 297 -50.34 33.55 33.21
CA ALA A 297 -50.70 34.83 32.60
C ALA A 297 -52.22 34.98 32.40
N ASP A 298 -52.92 33.93 32.00
CA ASP A 298 -54.38 33.94 31.83
C ASP A 298 -55.10 34.19 33.16
N VAL A 299 -54.64 33.57 34.24
CA VAL A 299 -55.24 33.72 35.58
C VAL A 299 -54.93 35.09 36.17
N THR A 300 -53.70 35.58 36.06
CA THR A 300 -53.34 36.91 36.56
C THR A 300 -54.05 38.02 35.79
N THR A 301 -54.26 37.84 34.47
CA THR A 301 -55.07 38.76 33.66
C THR A 301 -56.55 38.75 34.07
N ALA A 302 -57.12 37.58 34.35
CA ALA A 302 -58.50 37.47 34.83
C ALA A 302 -58.68 38.19 36.18
N VAL A 303 -57.76 37.97 37.11
CA VAL A 303 -57.72 38.64 38.42
C VAL A 303 -57.64 40.17 38.26
N ALA A 304 -56.78 40.65 37.36
CA ALA A 304 -56.66 42.09 37.08
C ALA A 304 -57.95 42.71 36.50
N ASN A 305 -58.74 41.92 35.77
CA ASN A 305 -60.04 42.33 35.24
C ASN A 305 -61.19 42.10 36.24
N GLY A 306 -60.90 41.68 37.47
CA GLY A 306 -61.89 41.46 38.53
C GLY A 306 -62.57 40.08 38.48
N ASP A 307 -62.16 39.18 37.58
CA ASP A 307 -62.64 37.80 37.55
C ASP A 307 -61.78 36.92 38.47
N LEU A 308 -62.26 36.75 39.70
CA LEU A 308 -61.62 35.94 40.74
C LEU A 308 -62.09 34.49 40.74
N SER A 309 -62.83 34.06 39.72
CA SER A 309 -63.31 32.68 39.59
C SER A 309 -62.25 31.74 38.98
N LYS A 310 -61.22 32.29 38.33
CA LYS A 310 -60.18 31.49 37.66
C LYS A 310 -59.02 31.13 38.58
N LYS A 311 -58.52 29.91 38.41
CA LYS A 311 -57.32 29.39 39.08
C LYS A 311 -56.36 28.77 38.09
N ILE A 312 -55.09 28.71 38.48
CA ILE A 312 -54.06 27.98 37.74
C ILE A 312 -54.30 26.49 37.96
N THR A 313 -54.47 25.74 36.87
CA THR A 313 -54.82 24.30 36.91
C THR A 313 -53.75 23.39 36.32
N VAL A 314 -52.84 23.92 35.49
CA VAL A 314 -51.76 23.16 34.83
C VAL A 314 -50.88 22.38 35.82
N ASP A 315 -50.39 21.21 35.40
CA ASP A 315 -49.46 20.41 36.21
C ASP A 315 -48.12 21.13 36.35
N ALA A 316 -47.62 21.18 37.59
CA ALA A 316 -46.43 21.93 37.96
C ALA A 316 -45.71 21.20 39.09
N ARG A 317 -44.39 21.30 39.10
CA ARG A 317 -43.52 20.73 40.13
C ARG A 317 -42.43 21.74 40.49
N GLY A 318 -41.82 21.57 41.66
CA GLY A 318 -40.76 22.46 42.15
C GLY A 318 -41.23 23.91 42.27
N GLU A 319 -40.35 24.85 41.90
CA GLU A 319 -40.60 26.29 42.05
C GLU A 319 -41.85 26.78 41.31
N ILE A 320 -42.21 26.15 40.18
CA ILE A 320 -43.43 26.50 39.43
C ILE A 320 -44.69 26.07 40.19
N LEU A 321 -44.64 24.96 40.94
CA LEU A 321 -45.76 24.54 41.80
C LEU A 321 -45.97 25.52 42.95
N ASP A 322 -44.88 25.98 43.56
CA ASP A 322 -44.94 26.97 44.64
C ASP A 322 -45.53 28.27 44.11
N LEU A 323 -45.08 28.75 42.95
CA LEU A 323 -45.65 29.93 42.28
C LEU A 323 -47.15 29.76 42.00
N LYS A 324 -47.55 28.61 41.45
CA LYS A 324 -48.96 28.27 41.21
C LYS A 324 -49.78 28.37 42.50
N ASN A 325 -49.29 27.78 43.59
CA ASN A 325 -49.99 27.77 44.86
C ASN A 325 -50.10 29.18 45.45
N THR A 326 -49.01 29.95 45.45
CA THR A 326 -49.00 31.33 45.93
C THR A 326 -50.01 32.20 45.17
N ILE A 327 -50.04 32.11 43.84
CA ILE A 327 -51.00 32.88 43.04
C ILE A 327 -52.43 32.43 43.34
N ASN A 328 -52.71 31.12 43.38
CA ASN A 328 -54.04 30.62 43.69
C ASN A 328 -54.53 31.04 45.09
N THR A 329 -53.66 31.04 46.10
CA THR A 329 -53.98 31.56 47.43
C THR A 329 -54.26 33.06 47.40
N MET A 330 -53.50 33.84 46.63
CA MET A 330 -53.77 35.27 46.45
C MET A 330 -55.15 35.51 45.80
N VAL A 331 -55.53 34.73 44.78
CA VAL A 331 -56.88 34.79 44.20
C VAL A 331 -57.96 34.50 45.24
N ASP A 332 -57.78 33.46 46.07
CA ASP A 332 -58.73 33.11 47.12
C ASP A 332 -58.91 34.22 48.16
N GLN A 333 -57.79 34.86 48.56
CA GLN A 333 -57.80 35.97 49.50
C GLN A 333 -58.51 37.20 48.92
N LEU A 334 -58.20 37.57 47.67
CA LEU A 334 -58.87 38.67 46.98
C LEU A 334 -60.37 38.41 46.83
N ASN A 335 -60.77 37.17 46.49
CA ASN A 335 -62.17 36.82 46.33
C ASN A 335 -62.96 36.95 47.63
N SER A 336 -62.36 36.48 48.73
CA SER A 336 -62.93 36.62 50.07
C SER A 336 -63.05 38.09 50.48
N PHE A 337 -62.01 38.89 50.22
CA PHE A 337 -62.01 40.32 50.52
C PHE A 337 -63.06 41.09 49.71
N ALA A 338 -63.20 40.81 48.40
CA ALA A 338 -64.23 41.43 47.57
C ALA A 338 -65.65 41.10 48.05
N GLY A 339 -65.88 39.85 48.49
CA GLY A 339 -67.13 39.44 49.13
C GLY A 339 -67.41 40.23 50.42
N GLU A 340 -66.39 40.39 51.26
CA GLU A 340 -66.49 41.14 52.53
C GLU A 340 -66.78 42.63 52.30
N VAL A 341 -66.10 43.26 51.34
CA VAL A 341 -66.37 44.65 50.96
C VAL A 341 -67.79 44.81 50.43
N THR A 342 -68.28 43.86 49.62
CA THR A 342 -69.66 43.87 49.14
C THR A 342 -70.67 43.74 50.28
N ARG A 343 -70.38 42.87 51.25
CA ARG A 343 -71.19 42.69 52.47
C ARG A 343 -71.22 43.98 53.30
N VAL A 344 -70.07 44.55 53.61
CA VAL A 344 -69.95 45.79 54.40
C VAL A 344 -70.61 46.97 53.67
N ALA A 345 -70.38 47.12 52.36
CA ALA A 345 -71.02 48.16 51.56
C ALA A 345 -72.55 48.05 51.58
N ARG A 346 -73.08 46.82 51.55
CA ARG A 346 -74.52 46.57 51.71
C ARG A 346 -75.01 46.92 53.11
N GLU A 347 -74.33 46.48 54.16
CA GLU A 347 -74.71 46.74 55.56
C GLU A 347 -74.68 48.25 55.90
N VAL A 348 -73.65 48.96 55.43
CA VAL A 348 -73.48 50.39 55.67
C VAL A 348 -74.37 51.23 54.76
N GLY A 349 -74.44 50.89 53.47
CA GLY A 349 -75.12 51.69 52.45
C GLY A 349 -76.62 51.45 52.31
N THR A 350 -77.10 50.22 52.52
CA THR A 350 -78.52 49.88 52.37
C THR A 350 -79.23 49.55 53.68
N GLU A 351 -78.51 49.05 54.69
CA GLU A 351 -79.09 48.67 55.99
C GLU A 351 -78.82 49.72 57.10
N GLY A 352 -78.03 50.76 56.81
CA GLY A 352 -77.84 51.92 57.70
C GLY A 352 -77.13 51.63 59.02
N LYS A 353 -76.41 50.50 59.14
CA LYS A 353 -75.64 50.15 60.33
C LYS A 353 -74.23 50.73 60.23
N LEU A 354 -74.06 51.97 60.68
CA LEU A 354 -72.73 52.52 60.97
C LEU A 354 -72.30 52.00 62.35
N GLY A 355 -71.26 51.18 62.37
CA GLY A 355 -70.88 50.32 63.49
C GLY A 355 -70.63 51.04 64.82
N GLY A 356 -70.77 50.27 65.90
CA GLY A 356 -70.12 50.54 67.19
C GLY A 356 -68.73 49.91 67.24
#